data_AF-A0A023ERL4-F1
#
_entry.id   AF-A0A023ERL4-F1
#
_cell.length_a   1.000
_cell.length_b   1.000
_cell.length_c   1.000
_cell.angle_alpha   90.00
_cell.angle_beta   90.00
_cell.angle_gamma   90.00
#
_symmetry.space_group_name_H-M   'P 1'
#
loop_
_entity.id
_entity.type
_entity.pdbx_description
1 polymer ?
#
loop_
_entity_poly.entity_id
_entity_poly.type
_entity_poly.pdbx_seq_one_letter_code
_entity_poly.pdbx_strand_id
1 'polypeptide(L)'
;PLVSKQYTDTVGSRWRLNVYPLKGNNTNCRYLSTYVELCDGVAGRYQYIVELLHNDPDRQVKFQSEDDFRVGEIRGYQKFIRVKRVLEEGYLNDDGSIYIRLSIRPATLALRCQYQEEYQTLKEEKLLFQFNSQLSQHLTKIRTLREENSSLQSIAYPEYNSNIFVMRNFGSLRQNNEDICSDNSYDDLGCCWRLIVFPNGDKEGQDEWLSVYLRLLEGIPGSYEYCVELLHNDPIKTVKMEGTQTFEIQERFGWTKFARLDMVCASGFINEEHDSLYFRFSLRPPNYKAKCEYQQLLKVDAKRENEMLKRELIPAYSTITYTLRNFSEMQQKEGFVYSDPLVDDLGFTWRLLIYANGHNEGRGCHLSVFLILFEGVTGSRFEYRVELLHRNPLANIKMEGGL
;
A
#
# COMPACT_ATOMS: atom_id res chain seq x y z
N PRO A 1 37.20 11.83 35.36
CA PRO A 1 38.30 11.04 34.74
C PRO A 1 38.75 11.78 33.49
N LEU A 2 40.04 12.09 33.39
CA LEU A 2 40.62 12.56 32.14
C LEU A 2 41.05 11.34 31.35
N VAL A 3 40.51 11.20 30.14
CA VAL A 3 40.74 10.04 29.27
C VAL A 3 41.63 10.48 28.13
N SER A 4 42.75 9.78 27.91
CA SER A 4 43.64 10.07 26.78
C SER A 4 42.98 9.70 25.45
N LYS A 5 43.50 10.26 24.35
CA LYS A 5 43.29 9.67 23.02
C LYS A 5 43.78 8.21 23.02
N GLN A 6 43.17 7.39 22.18
CA GLN A 6 43.63 6.01 22.00
C GLN A 6 44.95 6.01 21.23
N TYR A 7 45.88 5.15 21.65
CA TYR A 7 47.19 4.96 21.04
C TYR A 7 47.31 3.53 20.52
N THR A 8 47.87 3.36 19.33
CA THR A 8 48.11 2.03 18.73
C THR A 8 49.55 1.61 18.96
N ASP A 9 49.75 0.43 19.53
CA ASP A 9 51.09 -0.12 19.76
C ASP A 9 51.69 -0.75 18.48
N THR A 10 52.88 -1.33 18.64
CA THR A 10 53.62 -1.96 17.52
C THR A 10 53.00 -3.25 16.98
N VAL A 11 52.02 -3.85 17.67
CA VAL A 11 51.28 -5.03 17.19
C VAL A 11 49.90 -4.67 16.63
N GLY A 12 49.49 -3.40 16.73
CA GLY A 12 48.20 -2.91 16.23
C GLY A 12 47.12 -2.83 17.31
N SER A 13 47.42 -3.19 18.57
CA SER A 13 46.47 -3.08 19.67
C SER A 13 46.30 -1.63 20.10
N ARG A 14 45.06 -1.24 20.40
CA ARG A 14 44.68 0.10 20.84
C ARG A 14 44.58 0.17 22.36
N TRP A 15 45.24 1.17 22.91
CA TRP A 15 45.37 1.40 24.34
C TRP A 15 44.90 2.78 24.73
N ARG A 16 44.55 2.95 25.99
CA ARG A 16 44.14 4.23 26.56
C ARG A 16 44.70 4.40 27.96
N LEU A 17 45.15 5.61 28.27
CA LEU A 17 45.52 6.01 29.62
C LEU A 17 44.35 6.76 30.26
N ASN A 18 43.85 6.21 31.36
CA ASN A 18 42.84 6.82 32.21
C ASN A 18 43.53 7.49 33.40
N VAL A 19 43.44 8.82 33.48
CA VAL A 19 44.03 9.62 34.55
C VAL A 19 42.90 10.14 35.45
N TYR A 20 43.02 9.91 36.74
CA TYR A 20 42.02 10.34 37.72
C TYR A 20 42.59 11.45 38.59
N PRO A 21 42.50 12.73 38.15
CA PRO A 21 42.72 13.86 39.02
C PRO A 21 41.54 14.02 39.99
N LEU A 22 41.76 14.75 41.08
CA LEU A 22 40.80 15.11 42.15
C LEU A 22 39.31 15.07 41.74
N LYS A 23 38.46 14.42 42.56
CA LYS A 23 37.05 14.84 42.71
C LYS A 23 37.00 15.84 43.87
N GLY A 24 36.35 16.98 43.65
CA GLY A 24 36.46 18.22 44.46
C GLY A 24 36.37 18.09 45.98
N ASN A 25 36.90 19.11 46.67
CA ASN A 25 36.87 19.42 48.12
C ASN A 25 37.04 18.28 49.15
N ASN A 26 37.38 17.06 48.72
CA ASN A 26 37.58 15.95 49.62
C ASN A 26 39.07 15.84 49.96
N THR A 27 39.42 16.26 51.17
CA THR A 27 40.78 16.37 51.74
C THR A 27 41.54 15.03 51.89
N ASN A 28 40.97 13.91 51.40
CA ASN A 28 41.55 12.56 51.50
C ASN A 28 42.25 12.05 50.23
N CYS A 29 42.13 12.71 49.08
CA CYS A 29 42.81 12.27 47.84
C CYS A 29 44.19 12.92 47.68
N ARG A 30 45.19 12.37 48.39
CA ARG A 30 46.58 12.85 48.35
C ARG A 30 47.34 12.53 47.05
N TYR A 31 46.79 11.70 46.16
CA TYR A 31 47.50 11.11 45.04
C TYR A 31 46.73 11.23 43.71
N LEU A 32 47.46 11.39 42.62
CA LEU A 32 47.02 11.15 41.25
C LEU A 32 47.06 9.64 40.98
N SER A 33 46.04 9.09 40.29
CA SER A 33 46.00 7.69 39.87
C SER A 33 46.02 7.57 38.35
N THR A 34 46.68 6.54 37.84
CA THR A 34 46.81 6.27 36.40
C THR A 34 46.47 4.81 36.10
N TYR A 35 45.65 4.55 35.09
CA TYR A 35 45.29 3.19 34.65
C TYR A 35 45.39 3.08 33.14
N VAL A 36 46.01 2.00 32.67
CA VAL A 36 46.13 1.60 31.27
C VAL A 36 44.99 0.64 30.95
N GLU A 37 44.32 0.86 29.82
CA GLU A 37 43.20 0.05 29.32
C GLU A 37 43.53 -0.49 27.94
N LEU A 38 43.35 -1.80 27.73
CA LEU A 38 43.37 -2.41 26.40
C LEU A 38 41.99 -2.21 25.75
N CYS A 39 41.87 -1.29 24.80
CA CYS A 39 40.59 -0.93 24.19
C CYS A 39 40.16 -1.88 23.06
N ASP A 40 41.11 -2.40 22.29
CA ASP A 40 40.90 -3.31 21.16
C ASP A 40 42.26 -3.92 20.79
N GLY A 41 42.32 -5.18 20.40
CA GLY A 41 43.60 -5.85 20.14
C GLY A 41 43.66 -7.26 20.71
N VAL A 42 44.89 -7.74 20.92
CA VAL A 42 45.13 -9.12 21.38
C VAL A 42 45.22 -9.15 22.90
N ALA A 43 44.49 -10.07 23.52
CA ALA A 43 44.61 -10.30 24.96
C ALA A 43 45.91 -11.04 25.27
N GLY A 44 46.60 -10.64 26.33
CA GLY A 44 47.89 -11.24 26.63
C GLY A 44 48.74 -10.46 27.62
N ARG A 45 50.03 -10.79 27.66
CA ARG A 45 50.98 -10.31 28.65
C ARG A 45 51.77 -9.13 28.09
N TYR A 46 51.61 -7.97 28.72
CA TYR A 46 52.21 -6.71 28.28
C TYR A 46 53.04 -6.07 29.38
N GLN A 47 54.16 -5.47 28.98
CA GLN A 47 54.90 -4.53 29.80
C GLN A 47 54.45 -3.11 29.48
N TYR A 48 54.17 -2.33 30.51
CA TYR A 48 53.82 -0.92 30.36
C TYR A 48 54.61 -0.03 31.32
N ILE A 49 54.83 1.19 30.87
CA ILE A 49 55.49 2.25 31.62
C ILE A 49 54.55 3.46 31.63
N VAL A 50 54.29 3.99 32.82
CA VAL A 50 53.62 5.28 33.00
C VAL A 50 54.63 6.26 33.59
N GLU A 51 54.87 7.35 32.89
CA GLU A 51 55.93 8.32 33.21
C GLU A 51 55.35 9.73 33.24
N LEU A 52 55.44 10.41 34.38
CA LEU A 52 55.16 11.83 34.51
C LEU A 52 56.43 12.60 34.11
N LEU A 53 56.31 13.39 33.05
CA LEU A 53 57.42 14.16 32.52
C LEU A 53 57.65 15.45 33.30
N HIS A 54 58.91 15.84 33.34
CA HIS A 54 59.41 17.05 33.98
C HIS A 54 60.52 17.64 33.11
N ASN A 55 60.70 18.96 33.16
CA ASN A 55 61.71 19.67 32.35
C ASN A 55 63.15 19.24 32.69
N ASP A 56 63.40 18.97 33.97
CA ASP A 56 64.59 18.26 34.49
C ASP A 56 64.38 16.73 34.37
N PRO A 57 65.17 16.02 33.54
CA PRO A 57 65.06 14.57 33.34
C PRO A 57 65.23 13.73 34.61
N ASP A 58 66.04 14.18 35.57
CA ASP A 58 66.31 13.45 36.80
C ASP A 58 65.14 13.47 37.79
N ARG A 59 64.13 14.31 37.52
CA ARG A 59 62.92 14.45 38.34
C ARG A 59 61.71 13.73 37.75
N GLN A 60 61.83 13.03 36.64
CA GLN A 60 60.70 12.30 36.06
C GLN A 60 60.24 11.18 37.01
N VAL A 61 58.92 10.98 37.09
CA VAL A 61 58.34 9.92 37.93
C VAL A 61 57.85 8.81 37.03
N LYS A 62 58.58 7.69 37.05
CA LYS A 62 58.32 6.52 36.20
C LYS A 62 57.95 5.31 37.04
N PHE A 63 56.87 4.63 36.64
CA PHE A 63 56.52 3.31 37.13
C PHE A 63 56.47 2.33 35.94
N GLN A 64 56.92 1.11 36.19
CA GLN A 64 56.92 0.03 35.20
C GLN A 64 56.31 -1.22 35.82
N SER A 65 55.44 -1.87 35.07
CA SER A 65 54.77 -3.12 35.46
C SER A 65 54.60 -4.03 34.24
N GLU A 66 54.32 -5.29 34.54
CA GLU A 66 53.97 -6.31 33.57
C GLU A 66 52.73 -7.01 34.07
N ASP A 67 51.67 -7.02 33.26
CA ASP A 67 50.38 -7.57 33.61
C ASP A 67 49.77 -8.31 32.40
N ASP A 68 48.85 -9.23 32.68
CA ASP A 68 47.95 -9.80 31.69
C ASP A 68 46.73 -8.88 31.51
N PHE A 69 46.44 -8.57 30.25
CA PHE A 69 45.32 -7.73 29.82
C PHE A 69 44.33 -8.53 28.98
N ARG A 70 43.04 -8.29 29.22
CA ARG A 70 41.96 -8.60 28.27
C ARG A 70 41.38 -7.30 27.73
N VAL A 71 40.72 -7.35 26.57
CA VAL A 71 40.04 -6.19 26.00
C VAL A 71 38.98 -5.67 27.00
N GLY A 72 39.05 -4.38 27.32
CA GLY A 72 38.24 -3.69 28.32
C GLY A 72 38.80 -3.72 29.74
N GLU A 73 39.87 -4.46 30.02
CA GLU A 73 40.49 -4.49 31.35
C GLU A 73 41.42 -3.30 31.58
N ILE A 74 41.45 -2.85 32.84
CA ILE A 74 42.33 -1.79 33.32
C ILE A 74 43.36 -2.31 34.33
N ARG A 75 44.59 -1.79 34.23
CA ARG A 75 45.69 -2.02 35.19
C ARG A 75 46.45 -0.73 35.42
N GLY A 76 47.06 -0.53 36.58
CA GLY A 76 47.87 0.66 36.82
C GLY A 76 48.05 1.01 38.29
N TYR A 77 48.28 2.30 38.54
CA TYR A 77 48.78 2.78 39.82
C TYR A 77 47.75 3.67 40.53
N GLN A 78 47.16 3.12 41.59
CA GLN A 78 46.20 3.84 42.42
C GLN A 78 46.84 5.04 43.16
N LYS A 79 48.14 4.97 43.49
CA LYS A 79 48.89 6.04 44.17
C LYS A 79 50.14 6.40 43.38
N PHE A 80 49.97 6.87 42.15
CA PHE A 80 51.06 7.13 41.21
C PHE A 80 51.99 8.25 41.69
N ILE A 81 51.45 9.43 42.00
CA ILE A 81 52.23 10.55 42.55
C ILE A 81 51.38 11.38 43.51
N ARG A 82 51.99 11.97 44.54
CA ARG A 82 51.28 12.92 45.40
C ARG A 82 50.94 14.19 44.63
N VAL A 83 49.69 14.65 44.73
CA VAL A 83 49.23 15.87 44.03
C VAL A 83 50.06 17.08 44.43
N LYS A 84 50.44 17.19 45.71
CA LYS A 84 51.31 18.27 46.21
C LYS A 84 52.63 18.36 45.43
N ARG A 85 53.25 17.21 45.11
CA ARG A 85 54.48 17.19 44.31
C ARG A 85 54.25 17.70 42.89
N VAL A 86 53.13 17.32 42.27
CA VAL A 86 52.78 17.80 40.92
C VAL A 86 52.66 19.33 40.89
N LEU A 87 52.07 19.93 41.94
CA LEU A 87 51.83 21.37 42.03
C LEU A 87 53.07 22.18 42.43
N GLU A 88 53.95 21.63 43.26
CA GLU A 88 55.06 22.39 43.88
C GLU A 88 56.44 22.09 43.27
N GLU A 89 56.61 20.94 42.60
CA GLU A 89 57.93 20.47 42.14
C GLU A 89 58.13 20.63 40.63
N GLY A 90 57.37 21.50 39.96
CA GLY A 90 57.63 21.89 38.56
C GLY A 90 57.09 20.94 37.48
N TYR A 91 56.15 20.05 37.81
CA TYR A 91 55.50 19.17 36.82
C TYR A 91 54.35 19.83 36.06
N LEU A 92 53.87 20.98 36.54
CA LEU A 92 52.82 21.78 35.92
C LEU A 92 53.45 22.73 34.90
N ASN A 93 52.98 22.66 33.65
CA ASN A 93 53.40 23.58 32.59
C ASN A 93 52.73 24.96 32.77
N ASP A 94 53.24 25.97 32.06
CA ASP A 94 52.75 27.36 32.14
C ASP A 94 51.26 27.51 31.75
N ASP A 95 50.75 26.60 30.92
CA ASP A 95 49.34 26.53 30.51
C ASP A 95 48.46 25.70 31.48
N GLY A 96 49.03 25.24 32.59
CA GLY A 96 48.36 24.39 33.58
C GLY A 96 48.25 22.92 33.18
N SER A 97 48.89 22.49 32.09
CA SER A 97 48.91 21.08 31.67
C SER A 97 49.99 20.26 32.39
N ILE A 98 49.84 18.94 32.38
CA ILE A 98 50.87 17.98 32.78
C ILE A 98 51.07 16.97 31.64
N TYR A 99 52.29 16.49 31.45
CA TYR A 99 52.59 15.48 30.44
C TYR A 99 52.80 14.11 31.08
N ILE A 100 51.95 13.15 30.71
CA ILE A 100 52.12 11.74 31.10
C ILE A 100 52.37 10.92 29.83
N ARG A 101 53.49 10.21 29.81
CA ARG A 101 53.88 9.31 28.74
C ARG A 101 53.51 7.88 29.11
N LEU A 102 52.86 7.20 28.17
CA LEU A 102 52.54 5.79 28.24
C LEU A 102 53.37 5.05 27.17
N SER A 103 54.15 4.06 27.59
CA SER A 103 54.88 3.17 26.69
C SER A 103 54.45 1.74 26.93
N ILE A 104 54.06 1.02 25.87
CA ILE A 104 53.55 -0.35 25.96
C ILE A 104 54.28 -1.24 24.96
N ARG A 105 54.60 -2.47 25.38
CA ARG A 105 55.10 -3.53 24.51
C ARG A 105 54.63 -4.90 24.98
N PRO A 106 54.55 -5.90 24.08
CA PRO A 106 54.47 -7.30 24.48
C PRO A 106 55.65 -7.69 25.38
N ALA A 107 55.45 -8.61 26.32
CA ALA A 107 56.48 -8.95 27.31
C ALA A 107 57.75 -9.57 26.70
N THR A 108 57.64 -10.24 25.55
CA THR A 108 58.77 -10.82 24.81
C THR A 108 58.63 -10.61 23.30
N LEU A 109 59.74 -10.78 22.57
CA LEU A 109 59.72 -10.74 21.10
C LEU A 109 58.85 -11.86 20.50
N ALA A 110 58.84 -13.05 21.12
CA ALA A 110 57.99 -14.16 20.66
C ALA A 110 56.50 -13.81 20.77
N LEU A 111 56.08 -13.23 21.90
CA LEU A 111 54.70 -12.75 22.07
C LEU A 111 54.36 -11.63 21.10
N ARG A 112 55.31 -10.75 20.79
CA ARG A 112 55.10 -9.72 19.76
C ARG A 112 54.77 -10.32 18.39
N CYS A 113 55.51 -11.32 17.94
CA CYS A 113 55.25 -12.00 16.67
C CYS A 113 53.87 -12.68 16.69
N GLN A 114 53.58 -13.43 17.75
CA GLN A 114 52.29 -14.11 17.93
C GLN A 114 51.11 -13.13 17.89
N TYR A 115 51.17 -12.04 18.67
CA TYR A 115 50.08 -11.06 18.73
C TYR A 115 49.92 -10.31 17.40
N GLN A 116 50.99 -10.13 16.64
CA GLN A 116 50.90 -9.52 15.31
C GLN A 116 50.14 -10.42 14.32
N GLU A 117 50.40 -11.72 14.33
CA GLU A 117 49.67 -12.70 13.50
C GLU A 117 48.19 -12.77 13.90
N GLU A 118 47.91 -12.91 15.20
CA GLU A 118 46.55 -12.99 15.73
C GLU A 118 45.74 -11.73 15.43
N TYR A 119 46.35 -10.55 15.52
CA TYR A 119 45.68 -9.29 15.17
C TYR A 119 45.36 -9.19 13.67
N GLN A 120 46.22 -9.72 12.79
CA GLN A 120 45.92 -9.76 11.35
C GLN A 120 44.73 -10.67 11.06
N THR A 121 44.71 -11.87 11.63
CA THR A 121 43.57 -12.80 11.50
C THR A 121 42.28 -12.15 12.00
N LEU A 122 42.30 -11.52 13.17
CA LEU A 122 41.14 -10.82 13.72
C LEU A 122 40.64 -9.69 12.80
N LYS A 123 41.57 -8.97 12.16
CA LYS A 123 41.24 -7.90 11.21
C LYS A 123 40.59 -8.44 9.94
N GLU A 124 41.11 -9.54 9.40
CA GLU A 124 40.54 -10.23 8.24
C GLU A 124 39.14 -10.75 8.53
N GLU A 125 38.93 -11.40 9.68
CA GLU A 125 37.62 -11.89 10.11
C GLU A 125 36.59 -10.76 10.27
N LYS A 126 36.99 -9.64 10.89
CA LYS A 126 36.13 -8.46 11.02
C LYS A 126 35.72 -7.91 9.64
N LEU A 127 36.65 -7.86 8.69
CA LEU A 127 36.36 -7.40 7.33
C LEU A 127 35.44 -8.36 6.58
N LEU A 128 35.72 -9.66 6.67
CA LEU A 128 34.92 -10.71 6.05
C LEU A 128 33.49 -10.71 6.58
N PHE A 129 33.32 -10.57 7.90
CA PHE A 129 32.02 -10.47 8.54
C PHE A 129 31.23 -9.25 8.04
N GLN A 130 31.87 -8.08 7.98
CA GLN A 130 31.23 -6.86 7.45
C GLN A 130 30.79 -7.02 5.99
N PHE A 131 31.67 -7.57 5.15
CA PHE A 131 31.36 -7.81 3.74
C PHE A 131 30.19 -8.80 3.57
N ASN A 132 30.22 -9.94 4.28
CA ASN A 132 29.15 -10.94 4.21
C ASN A 132 27.82 -10.41 4.73
N SER A 133 27.83 -9.57 5.77
CA SER A 133 26.64 -8.89 6.27
C SER A 133 26.04 -7.96 5.21
N GLN A 134 26.86 -7.14 4.55
CA GLN A 134 26.40 -6.25 3.47
C GLN A 134 25.86 -7.04 2.27
N LEU A 135 26.59 -8.08 1.83
CA LEU A 135 26.16 -8.95 0.73
C LEU A 135 24.79 -9.58 1.01
N SER A 136 24.59 -10.09 2.23
CA SER A 136 23.31 -10.69 2.65
C SER A 136 22.15 -9.69 2.63
N GLN A 137 22.40 -8.45 3.07
CA GLN A 137 21.41 -7.37 3.00
C GLN A 137 21.05 -7.02 1.56
N HIS A 138 22.05 -6.90 0.67
CA HIS A 138 21.82 -6.61 -0.75
C HIS A 138 21.06 -7.74 -1.45
N LEU A 139 21.40 -9.00 -1.19
CA LEU A 139 20.69 -10.16 -1.75
C LEU A 139 19.23 -10.19 -1.32
N THR A 140 18.96 -9.87 -0.04
CA THR A 140 17.59 -9.78 0.48
C THR A 140 16.81 -8.68 -0.24
N LYS A 141 17.40 -7.48 -0.39
CA LYS A 141 16.78 -6.36 -1.11
C LYS A 141 16.48 -6.70 -2.58
N ILE A 142 17.39 -7.39 -3.26
CA ILE A 142 17.19 -7.85 -4.64
C ILE A 142 16.01 -8.83 -4.74
N ARG A 143 15.88 -9.77 -3.79
CA ARG A 143 14.73 -10.69 -3.76
C ARG A 143 13.42 -9.94 -3.59
N THR A 144 13.34 -9.04 -2.59
CA THR A 144 12.12 -8.24 -2.35
C THR A 144 11.73 -7.41 -3.58
N LEU A 145 12.69 -6.72 -4.21
CA LEU A 145 12.42 -5.95 -5.42
C LEU A 145 11.94 -6.82 -6.58
N ARG A 146 12.43 -8.06 -6.70
CA ARG A 146 11.93 -9.00 -7.72
C ARG A 146 10.49 -9.43 -7.44
N GLU A 147 10.16 -9.74 -6.19
CA GLU A 147 8.80 -10.12 -5.78
C GLU A 147 7.81 -8.96 -6.01
N GLU A 148 8.19 -7.73 -5.63
CA GLU A 148 7.41 -6.52 -5.90
C GLU A 148 7.22 -6.28 -7.40
N ASN A 149 8.28 -6.44 -8.20
CA ASN A 149 8.21 -6.25 -9.65
C ASN A 149 7.30 -7.31 -10.31
N SER A 150 7.38 -8.58 -9.92
CA SER A 150 6.46 -9.62 -10.40
C SER A 150 5.01 -9.31 -10.04
N SER A 151 4.77 -8.81 -8.83
CA SER A 151 3.43 -8.40 -8.39
C SER A 151 2.91 -7.23 -9.22
N LEU A 152 3.74 -6.21 -9.46
CA LEU A 152 3.38 -5.06 -10.30
C LEU A 152 3.15 -5.47 -11.76
N GLN A 153 3.94 -6.41 -12.30
CA GLN A 153 3.70 -6.95 -13.63
C GLN A 153 2.35 -7.65 -13.74
N SER A 154 1.96 -8.45 -12.75
CA SER A 154 0.63 -9.10 -12.74
C SER A 154 -0.52 -8.10 -12.67
N ILE A 155 -0.32 -6.96 -12.01
CA ILE A 155 -1.31 -5.87 -11.95
C ILE A 155 -1.36 -5.12 -13.29
N ALA A 156 -0.20 -4.81 -13.88
CA ALA A 156 -0.12 -4.10 -15.16
C ALA A 156 -0.68 -4.95 -16.31
N TYR A 157 -0.46 -6.28 -16.26
CA TYR A 157 -0.82 -7.25 -17.26
C TYR A 157 -1.55 -8.43 -16.61
N PRO A 158 -2.84 -8.27 -16.25
CA PRO A 158 -3.61 -9.38 -15.70
C PRO A 158 -3.63 -10.58 -16.67
N GLU A 159 -3.74 -11.78 -16.13
CA GLU A 159 -3.88 -12.99 -16.95
C GLU A 159 -5.20 -12.96 -17.71
N TYR A 160 -5.24 -13.63 -18.87
CA TYR A 160 -6.46 -13.76 -19.65
C TYR A 160 -7.51 -14.59 -18.89
N ASN A 161 -8.74 -14.07 -18.81
CA ASN A 161 -9.86 -14.91 -18.40
C ASN A 161 -10.21 -15.85 -19.56
N SER A 162 -10.08 -17.16 -19.33
CA SER A 162 -10.06 -18.17 -20.38
C SER A 162 -11.23 -19.13 -20.26
N ASN A 163 -11.90 -19.39 -21.38
CA ASN A 163 -13.03 -20.31 -21.49
C ASN A 163 -12.69 -21.44 -22.46
N ILE A 164 -13.18 -22.65 -22.17
CA ILE A 164 -13.01 -23.82 -23.05
C ILE A 164 -14.33 -24.07 -23.78
N PHE A 165 -14.26 -24.18 -25.10
CA PHE A 165 -15.37 -24.56 -25.96
C PHE A 165 -15.06 -25.90 -26.63
N VAL A 166 -15.97 -26.86 -26.49
CA VAL A 166 -15.86 -28.16 -27.17
C VAL A 166 -16.82 -28.18 -28.35
N MET A 167 -16.27 -28.13 -29.55
CA MET A 167 -17.01 -28.30 -30.79
C MET A 167 -17.21 -29.80 -31.03
N ARG A 168 -18.43 -30.31 -30.86
CA ARG A 168 -18.78 -31.71 -31.11
C ARG A 168 -19.33 -31.90 -32.53
N ASN A 169 -19.27 -33.13 -33.03
CA ASN A 169 -19.78 -33.53 -34.34
C ASN A 169 -19.11 -32.77 -35.51
N PHE A 170 -17.80 -32.59 -35.44
CA PHE A 170 -17.03 -31.84 -36.43
C PHE A 170 -17.27 -32.35 -37.86
N GLY A 171 -17.29 -33.67 -38.08
CA GLY A 171 -17.56 -34.25 -39.38
C GLY A 171 -18.95 -33.91 -39.93
N SER A 172 -19.98 -33.96 -39.07
CA SER A 172 -21.36 -33.63 -39.46
C SER A 172 -21.53 -32.15 -39.79
N LEU A 173 -20.95 -31.26 -38.98
CA LEU A 173 -21.02 -29.81 -39.20
C LEU A 173 -20.37 -29.43 -40.53
N ARG A 174 -19.27 -30.11 -40.91
CA ARG A 174 -18.65 -29.94 -42.23
C ARG A 174 -19.53 -30.42 -43.37
N GLN A 175 -20.21 -31.56 -43.23
CA GLN A 175 -21.09 -32.08 -44.29
C GLN A 175 -22.29 -31.16 -44.54
N ASN A 176 -22.85 -30.59 -43.47
CA ASN A 176 -24.00 -29.69 -43.55
C ASN A 176 -23.60 -28.23 -43.85
N ASN A 177 -22.30 -27.92 -43.84
CA ASN A 177 -21.77 -26.56 -43.95
C ASN A 177 -22.35 -25.60 -42.91
N GLU A 178 -22.44 -26.08 -41.66
CA GLU A 178 -23.00 -25.35 -40.52
C GLU A 178 -21.90 -24.75 -39.66
N ASP A 179 -22.09 -23.50 -39.23
CA ASP A 179 -21.30 -22.89 -38.17
C ASP A 179 -21.83 -23.28 -36.79
N ILE A 180 -20.99 -23.17 -35.78
CA ILE A 180 -21.37 -23.45 -34.39
C ILE A 180 -20.91 -22.33 -33.47
N CYS A 181 -21.73 -22.06 -32.46
CA CYS A 181 -21.42 -21.12 -31.40
C CYS A 181 -21.08 -21.85 -30.10
N SER A 182 -20.20 -21.26 -29.30
CA SER A 182 -20.05 -21.62 -27.89
C SER A 182 -21.29 -21.21 -27.09
N ASP A 183 -21.40 -21.76 -25.89
CA ASP A 183 -22.24 -21.19 -24.84
C ASP A 183 -21.79 -19.76 -24.50
N ASN A 184 -22.65 -19.02 -23.79
CA ASN A 184 -22.30 -17.70 -23.27
C ASN A 184 -21.20 -17.83 -22.22
N SER A 185 -20.15 -17.03 -22.36
CA SER A 185 -19.10 -16.92 -21.38
C SER A 185 -19.01 -15.50 -20.86
N TYR A 186 -18.81 -15.34 -19.55
CA TYR A 186 -18.74 -14.03 -18.91
C TYR A 186 -17.32 -13.76 -18.47
N ASP A 187 -16.82 -12.56 -18.80
CA ASP A 187 -15.55 -12.10 -18.27
C ASP A 187 -15.71 -11.54 -16.84
N ASP A 188 -14.61 -11.08 -16.26
CA ASP A 188 -14.58 -10.54 -14.90
C ASP A 188 -15.22 -9.13 -14.76
N LEU A 189 -15.54 -8.50 -15.89
CA LEU A 189 -16.34 -7.27 -15.96
C LEU A 189 -17.84 -7.57 -16.16
N GLY A 190 -18.21 -8.84 -16.34
CA GLY A 190 -19.57 -9.27 -16.61
C GLY A 190 -19.98 -9.11 -18.08
N CYS A 191 -19.06 -8.81 -18.99
CA CYS A 191 -19.35 -8.80 -20.41
C CYS A 191 -19.58 -10.24 -20.90
N CYS A 192 -20.61 -10.43 -21.73
CA CYS A 192 -21.02 -11.70 -22.28
C CYS A 192 -20.40 -11.88 -23.67
N TRP A 193 -19.65 -12.97 -23.84
CA TRP A 193 -18.89 -13.28 -25.03
C TRP A 193 -19.28 -14.64 -25.60
N ARG A 194 -19.12 -14.78 -26.92
CA ARG A 194 -19.39 -16.02 -27.64
C ARG A 194 -18.38 -16.25 -28.75
N LEU A 195 -17.80 -17.43 -28.78
CA LEU A 195 -16.95 -17.91 -29.87
C LEU A 195 -17.83 -18.52 -30.97
N ILE A 196 -17.51 -18.25 -32.22
CA ILE A 196 -18.20 -18.76 -33.41
C ILE A 196 -17.15 -19.45 -34.27
N VAL A 197 -17.39 -20.70 -34.64
CA VAL A 197 -16.47 -21.51 -35.42
C VAL A 197 -17.14 -21.94 -36.71
N PHE A 198 -16.46 -21.71 -37.83
CA PHE A 198 -16.87 -22.15 -39.16
C PHE A 198 -15.96 -23.31 -39.59
N PRO A 199 -16.43 -24.57 -39.48
CA PRO A 199 -15.59 -25.74 -39.73
C PRO A 199 -15.17 -25.95 -41.19
N ASN A 200 -15.86 -25.33 -42.15
CA ASN A 200 -15.42 -25.25 -43.55
C ASN A 200 -14.90 -23.86 -43.94
N GLY A 201 -14.59 -23.02 -42.95
CA GLY A 201 -14.11 -21.66 -43.22
C GLY A 201 -15.22 -20.66 -43.51
N ASP A 202 -14.81 -19.42 -43.65
CA ASP A 202 -15.68 -18.26 -43.92
C ASP A 202 -14.88 -17.28 -44.78
N LYS A 203 -15.55 -16.58 -45.70
CA LYS A 203 -14.96 -15.60 -46.62
C LYS A 203 -13.71 -16.16 -47.35
N GLU A 204 -12.55 -15.56 -47.13
CA GLU A 204 -11.29 -15.89 -47.81
C GLU A 204 -10.67 -17.24 -47.39
N GLY A 205 -11.15 -17.84 -46.30
CA GLY A 205 -10.69 -19.14 -45.83
C GLY A 205 -11.59 -20.31 -46.19
N GLN A 206 -12.65 -20.06 -46.97
CA GLN A 206 -13.63 -21.06 -47.36
C GLN A 206 -12.95 -22.32 -47.93
N ASP A 207 -13.41 -23.48 -47.48
CA ASP A 207 -13.01 -24.85 -47.86
C ASP A 207 -11.56 -25.26 -47.58
N GLU A 208 -10.68 -24.32 -47.23
CA GLU A 208 -9.26 -24.58 -46.94
C GLU A 208 -8.88 -24.39 -45.47
N TRP A 209 -9.60 -23.51 -44.75
CA TRP A 209 -9.29 -23.11 -43.40
C TRP A 209 -10.50 -23.27 -42.49
N LEU A 210 -10.25 -23.58 -41.22
CA LEU A 210 -11.20 -23.34 -40.16
C LEU A 210 -11.15 -21.84 -39.83
N SER A 211 -12.31 -21.19 -39.71
CA SER A 211 -12.41 -19.79 -39.29
C SER A 211 -12.99 -19.69 -37.89
N VAL A 212 -12.54 -18.69 -37.12
CA VAL A 212 -13.06 -18.42 -35.78
C VAL A 212 -13.31 -16.94 -35.59
N TYR A 213 -14.39 -16.60 -34.87
CA TYR A 213 -14.73 -15.24 -34.50
C TYR A 213 -15.19 -15.18 -33.07
N LEU A 214 -14.82 -14.11 -32.38
CA LEU A 214 -15.34 -13.76 -31.08
C LEU A 214 -16.39 -12.66 -31.25
N ARG A 215 -17.49 -12.74 -30.51
CA ARG A 215 -18.58 -11.75 -30.51
C ARG A 215 -18.85 -11.27 -29.09
N LEU A 216 -18.96 -9.96 -28.92
CA LEU A 216 -19.48 -9.33 -27.70
C LEU A 216 -21.01 -9.32 -27.78
N LEU A 217 -21.71 -10.03 -26.90
CA LEU A 217 -23.17 -10.08 -26.89
C LEU A 217 -23.78 -8.98 -26.03
N GLU A 218 -23.23 -8.78 -24.83
CA GLU A 218 -23.66 -7.80 -23.84
C GLU A 218 -22.42 -7.32 -23.07
N GLY A 219 -22.43 -6.08 -22.59
CA GLY A 219 -21.31 -5.53 -21.83
C GLY A 219 -20.86 -4.18 -22.36
N ILE A 220 -19.57 -3.89 -22.22
CA ILE A 220 -19.00 -2.56 -22.48
C ILE A 220 -18.28 -2.57 -23.83
N PRO A 221 -18.74 -1.77 -24.82
CA PRO A 221 -17.97 -1.56 -26.03
C PRO A 221 -16.59 -0.97 -25.72
N GLY A 222 -15.57 -1.41 -26.44
CA GLY A 222 -14.23 -0.93 -26.20
C GLY A 222 -13.13 -1.80 -26.78
N SER A 223 -11.89 -1.42 -26.49
CA SER A 223 -10.71 -2.18 -26.92
C SER A 223 -10.48 -3.37 -26.00
N TYR A 224 -10.37 -4.56 -26.59
CA TYR A 224 -10.05 -5.82 -25.92
C TYR A 224 -8.91 -6.51 -26.64
N GLU A 225 -7.99 -7.05 -25.85
CA GLU A 225 -7.06 -8.08 -26.27
C GLU A 225 -7.76 -9.43 -26.14
N TYR A 226 -7.66 -10.24 -27.18
CA TYR A 226 -8.26 -11.55 -27.21
C TYR A 226 -7.32 -12.57 -27.84
N CYS A 227 -7.41 -13.79 -27.35
CA CYS A 227 -6.64 -14.93 -27.83
C CYS A 227 -7.60 -16.09 -28.08
N VAL A 228 -7.43 -16.79 -29.20
CA VAL A 228 -8.14 -18.03 -29.52
C VAL A 228 -7.10 -19.10 -29.81
N GLU A 229 -7.27 -20.25 -29.19
CA GLU A 229 -6.42 -21.42 -29.31
C GLU A 229 -7.23 -22.62 -29.77
N LEU A 230 -6.71 -23.37 -30.73
CA LEU A 230 -7.16 -24.73 -31.00
C LEU A 230 -6.18 -25.70 -30.32
N LEU A 231 -6.70 -26.36 -29.28
CA LEU A 231 -5.93 -27.18 -28.38
C LEU A 231 -5.56 -28.52 -29.02
N HIS A 232 -4.35 -28.96 -28.71
CA HIS A 232 -3.81 -30.25 -29.10
C HIS A 232 -3.27 -30.97 -27.85
N ASN A 233 -3.28 -32.32 -27.85
CA ASN A 233 -2.79 -33.12 -26.72
C ASN A 233 -1.30 -32.87 -26.39
N ASP A 234 -0.51 -32.59 -27.42
CA ASP A 234 0.83 -32.00 -27.34
C ASP A 234 0.72 -30.46 -27.37
N PRO A 235 1.01 -29.76 -26.24
CA PRO A 235 0.88 -28.30 -26.14
C PRO A 235 1.70 -27.53 -27.17
N ILE A 236 2.82 -28.06 -27.65
CA ILE A 236 3.71 -27.38 -28.61
C ILE A 236 3.02 -27.22 -29.97
N LYS A 237 2.06 -28.09 -30.29
CA LYS A 237 1.30 -28.07 -31.55
C LYS A 237 0.03 -27.24 -31.46
N THR A 238 -0.33 -26.70 -30.29
CA THR A 238 -1.52 -25.84 -30.13
C THR A 238 -1.42 -24.67 -31.09
N VAL A 239 -2.48 -24.46 -31.88
CA VAL A 239 -2.56 -23.30 -32.78
C VAL A 239 -3.10 -22.15 -31.97
N LYS A 240 -2.32 -21.06 -31.85
CA LYS A 240 -2.68 -19.87 -31.07
C LYS A 240 -2.68 -18.65 -31.98
N MET A 241 -3.74 -17.85 -31.91
CA MET A 241 -3.84 -16.53 -32.54
C MET A 241 -4.29 -15.50 -31.50
N GLU A 242 -3.64 -14.34 -31.49
CA GLU A 242 -3.92 -13.24 -30.57
C GLU A 242 -4.05 -11.92 -31.32
N GLY A 243 -4.87 -11.01 -30.80
CA GLY A 243 -5.10 -9.71 -31.40
C GLY A 243 -5.73 -8.71 -30.43
N THR A 244 -5.71 -7.45 -30.81
CA THR A 244 -6.39 -6.36 -30.10
C THR A 244 -7.40 -5.74 -31.04
N GLN A 245 -8.64 -5.60 -30.59
CA GLN A 245 -9.71 -5.06 -31.42
C GLN A 245 -10.71 -4.27 -30.57
N THR A 246 -11.31 -3.25 -31.17
CA THR A 246 -12.44 -2.54 -30.59
C THR A 246 -13.72 -3.30 -30.96
N PHE A 247 -14.44 -3.78 -29.96
CA PHE A 247 -15.71 -4.47 -30.11
C PHE A 247 -16.87 -3.53 -29.80
N GLU A 248 -17.84 -3.49 -30.71
CA GLU A 248 -19.20 -3.02 -30.41
C GLU A 248 -20.10 -4.20 -30.05
N ILE A 249 -21.23 -3.92 -29.40
CA ILE A 249 -22.22 -4.95 -29.05
C ILE A 249 -22.76 -5.59 -30.33
N GLN A 250 -22.79 -6.92 -30.34
CA GLN A 250 -23.13 -7.82 -31.45
C GLN A 250 -22.12 -7.90 -32.60
N GLU A 251 -21.05 -7.10 -32.61
CA GLU A 251 -20.00 -7.22 -33.62
C GLU A 251 -19.11 -8.44 -33.37
N ARG A 252 -18.61 -9.03 -34.46
CA ARG A 252 -17.71 -10.19 -34.43
C ARG A 252 -16.38 -9.89 -35.10
N PHE A 253 -15.30 -10.28 -34.45
CA PHE A 253 -13.94 -10.16 -34.98
C PHE A 253 -13.16 -11.45 -34.76
N GLY A 254 -12.24 -11.76 -35.67
CA GLY A 254 -11.44 -12.97 -35.60
C GLY A 254 -10.74 -13.24 -36.92
N TRP A 255 -10.48 -14.52 -37.20
CA TRP A 255 -9.61 -14.94 -38.29
C TRP A 255 -10.35 -15.85 -39.26
N THR A 256 -10.40 -15.42 -40.52
CA THR A 256 -10.88 -16.22 -41.65
C THR A 256 -9.92 -17.37 -42.00
N LYS A 257 -8.65 -17.25 -41.63
CA LYS A 257 -7.61 -18.27 -41.88
C LYS A 257 -6.95 -18.66 -40.57
N PHE A 258 -7.72 -19.28 -39.68
CA PHE A 258 -7.24 -19.60 -38.32
C PHE A 258 -6.39 -20.87 -38.28
N ALA A 259 -6.89 -22.00 -38.81
CA ALA A 259 -6.15 -23.26 -38.87
C ALA A 259 -6.45 -23.99 -40.19
N ARG A 260 -5.43 -24.47 -40.90
CA ARG A 260 -5.66 -25.19 -42.16
C ARG A 260 -6.37 -26.52 -41.91
N LEU A 261 -7.38 -26.83 -42.72
CA LEU A 261 -8.19 -28.04 -42.52
C LEU A 261 -7.40 -29.34 -42.74
N ASP A 262 -6.45 -29.35 -43.67
CA ASP A 262 -5.56 -30.48 -43.91
C ASP A 262 -4.76 -30.85 -42.64
N MET A 263 -4.21 -29.85 -41.99
CA MET A 263 -3.44 -29.97 -40.76
C MET A 263 -4.34 -30.37 -39.58
N VAL A 264 -5.52 -29.76 -39.43
CA VAL A 264 -6.49 -30.12 -38.38
C VAL A 264 -6.90 -31.59 -38.49
N CYS A 265 -7.16 -32.08 -39.71
CA CYS A 265 -7.58 -33.46 -39.93
C CYS A 265 -6.43 -34.48 -39.80
N ALA A 266 -5.20 -34.13 -40.18
CA ALA A 266 -4.09 -35.08 -40.23
C ALA A 266 -3.17 -35.07 -38.99
N SER A 267 -3.25 -34.05 -38.14
CA SER A 267 -2.22 -33.78 -37.13
C SER A 267 -2.67 -34.00 -35.68
N GLY A 268 -3.76 -34.75 -35.46
CA GLY A 268 -4.20 -35.18 -34.12
C GLY A 268 -4.97 -34.12 -33.31
N PHE A 269 -5.52 -33.10 -33.96
CA PHE A 269 -6.37 -32.09 -33.30
C PHE A 269 -7.78 -32.60 -33.01
N ILE A 270 -8.28 -33.52 -33.83
CA ILE A 270 -9.60 -34.12 -33.67
C ILE A 270 -9.51 -35.21 -32.61
N ASN A 271 -10.36 -35.13 -31.59
CA ASN A 271 -10.61 -36.27 -30.72
C ASN A 271 -11.51 -37.26 -31.49
N GLU A 272 -10.92 -38.34 -32.01
CA GLU A 272 -11.59 -39.35 -32.83
C GLU A 272 -12.72 -40.09 -32.08
N GLU A 273 -12.63 -40.23 -30.75
CA GLU A 273 -13.65 -40.91 -29.95
C GLU A 273 -14.95 -40.11 -29.87
N HIS A 274 -14.85 -38.78 -29.91
CA HIS A 274 -15.98 -37.87 -29.70
C HIS A 274 -16.28 -36.97 -30.90
N ASP A 275 -15.58 -37.15 -32.02
CA ASP A 275 -15.62 -36.29 -33.22
C ASP A 275 -15.61 -34.80 -32.85
N SER A 276 -14.61 -34.39 -32.06
CA SER A 276 -14.62 -33.07 -31.43
C SER A 276 -13.29 -32.32 -31.49
N LEU A 277 -13.39 -30.98 -31.58
CA LEU A 277 -12.27 -30.04 -31.45
C LEU A 277 -12.41 -29.25 -30.14
N TYR A 278 -11.27 -28.92 -29.53
CA TYR A 278 -11.21 -28.17 -28.28
C TYR A 278 -10.63 -26.79 -28.53
N PHE A 279 -11.41 -25.76 -28.24
CA PHE A 279 -10.97 -24.37 -28.33
C PHE A 279 -10.80 -23.78 -26.94
N ARG A 280 -9.80 -22.92 -26.78
CA ARG A 280 -9.71 -21.99 -25.66
C ARG A 280 -9.83 -20.58 -26.20
N PHE A 281 -10.68 -19.75 -25.61
CA PHE A 281 -10.70 -18.33 -25.93
C PHE A 281 -10.60 -17.49 -24.66
N SER A 282 -9.90 -16.38 -24.80
CA SER A 282 -9.26 -15.69 -23.69
C SER A 282 -9.39 -14.19 -23.92
N LEU A 283 -9.85 -13.44 -22.92
CA LEU A 283 -10.17 -12.01 -23.04
C LEU A 283 -9.47 -11.17 -21.97
N ARG A 284 -9.03 -9.97 -22.35
CA ARG A 284 -8.37 -9.00 -21.46
C ARG A 284 -8.53 -7.55 -21.94
N PRO A 285 -8.90 -6.58 -21.08
CA PRO A 285 -8.75 -5.15 -21.40
C PRO A 285 -7.28 -4.74 -21.54
N PRO A 286 -6.92 -3.75 -22.38
CA PRO A 286 -5.54 -3.41 -22.73
C PRO A 286 -4.64 -3.01 -21.53
N ASN A 287 -5.21 -2.60 -20.39
CA ASN A 287 -4.48 -2.45 -19.13
C ASN A 287 -5.45 -2.31 -17.93
N TYR A 288 -4.89 -2.37 -16.72
CA TYR A 288 -5.63 -2.17 -15.46
C TYR A 288 -6.36 -0.82 -15.37
N LYS A 289 -5.83 0.23 -15.99
CA LYS A 289 -6.48 1.55 -16.01
C LYS A 289 -7.81 1.48 -16.77
N ALA A 290 -7.84 0.83 -17.94
CA ALA A 290 -9.08 0.61 -18.69
C ALA A 290 -10.10 -0.17 -17.86
N LYS A 291 -9.65 -1.18 -17.11
CA LYS A 291 -10.51 -1.94 -16.18
C LYS A 291 -11.16 -1.04 -15.12
N CYS A 292 -10.39 -0.13 -14.51
CA CYS A 292 -10.91 0.84 -13.54
C CYS A 292 -11.90 1.83 -14.18
N GLU A 293 -11.61 2.32 -15.39
CA GLU A 293 -12.50 3.22 -16.13
C GLU A 293 -13.85 2.54 -16.42
N TYR A 294 -13.83 1.29 -16.88
CA TYR A 294 -15.04 0.49 -17.13
C TYR A 294 -15.84 0.22 -15.86
N GLN A 295 -15.17 -0.14 -14.75
CA GLN A 295 -15.85 -0.32 -13.47
C GLN A 295 -16.54 0.98 -12.99
N GLN A 296 -15.94 2.13 -13.25
CA GLN A 296 -16.53 3.42 -12.89
C GLN A 296 -17.76 3.75 -13.74
N LEU A 297 -17.72 3.46 -15.05
CA LEU A 297 -18.87 3.65 -15.95
C LEU A 297 -20.07 2.81 -15.49
N LEU A 298 -19.86 1.52 -15.21
CA LEU A 298 -20.92 0.63 -14.71
C LEU A 298 -21.56 1.16 -13.42
N LYS A 299 -20.77 1.70 -12.49
CA LYS A 299 -21.29 2.30 -11.25
C LYS A 299 -22.14 3.55 -11.52
N VAL A 300 -21.73 4.38 -12.48
CA VAL A 300 -22.46 5.60 -12.84
C VAL A 300 -23.81 5.24 -13.45
N ASP A 301 -23.85 4.27 -14.37
CA ASP A 301 -25.09 3.85 -15.01
C ASP A 301 -26.05 3.18 -14.01
N ALA A 302 -25.55 2.28 -13.15
CA ALA A 302 -26.35 1.69 -12.07
C ALA A 302 -26.91 2.75 -11.10
N LYS A 303 -26.12 3.79 -10.78
CA LYS A 303 -26.60 4.89 -9.94
C LYS A 303 -27.69 5.70 -10.65
N ARG A 304 -27.52 5.97 -11.95
CA ARG A 304 -28.51 6.68 -12.76
C ARG A 304 -29.82 5.90 -12.81
N GLU A 305 -29.78 4.60 -13.07
CA GLU A 305 -30.97 3.73 -13.04
C GLU A 305 -31.64 3.73 -11.66
N ASN A 306 -30.87 3.65 -10.58
CA ASN A 306 -31.40 3.73 -9.23
C ASN A 306 -32.11 5.08 -8.96
N GLU A 307 -31.54 6.19 -9.44
CA GLU A 307 -32.16 7.52 -9.32
C GLU A 307 -33.44 7.64 -10.14
N MET A 308 -33.49 7.05 -11.35
CA MET A 308 -34.70 6.99 -12.15
C MET A 308 -35.80 6.17 -11.45
N LEU A 309 -35.46 4.96 -10.97
CA LEU A 309 -36.39 4.12 -10.23
C LEU A 309 -36.93 4.80 -8.98
N LYS A 310 -36.07 5.52 -8.23
CA LYS A 310 -36.52 6.32 -7.08
C LYS A 310 -37.53 7.41 -7.45
N ARG A 311 -37.33 8.07 -8.59
CA ARG A 311 -38.28 9.10 -9.09
C ARG A 311 -39.61 8.50 -9.52
N GLU A 312 -39.60 7.30 -10.09
CA GLU A 312 -40.84 6.61 -10.47
C GLU A 312 -41.60 6.05 -9.26
N LEU A 313 -40.88 5.57 -8.25
CA LEU A 313 -41.48 4.93 -7.07
C LEU A 313 -41.94 5.93 -5.99
N ILE A 314 -41.33 7.12 -5.93
CA ILE A 314 -41.64 8.14 -4.91
C ILE A 314 -42.36 9.31 -5.61
N PRO A 315 -43.69 9.44 -5.45
CA PRO A 315 -44.43 10.55 -6.05
C PRO A 315 -43.97 11.89 -5.49
N ALA A 316 -44.07 12.94 -6.30
CA ALA A 316 -43.75 14.30 -5.87
C ALA A 316 -44.81 14.85 -4.90
N TYR A 317 -44.41 15.73 -3.98
CA TYR A 317 -45.35 16.41 -3.09
C TYR A 317 -46.35 17.28 -3.86
N SER A 318 -47.64 17.05 -3.65
CA SER A 318 -48.68 18.04 -3.95
C SER A 318 -48.42 19.30 -3.12
N THR A 319 -48.32 20.48 -3.76
CA THR A 319 -47.81 21.70 -3.10
C THR A 319 -48.75 22.90 -3.31
N ILE A 320 -49.04 23.64 -2.25
CA ILE A 320 -49.72 24.95 -2.28
C ILE A 320 -48.90 26.01 -1.54
N THR A 321 -48.99 27.27 -1.97
CA THR A 321 -48.47 28.41 -1.20
C THR A 321 -49.63 29.24 -0.67
N TYR A 322 -49.69 29.44 0.65
CA TYR A 322 -50.69 30.27 1.30
C TYR A 322 -50.08 31.58 1.82
N THR A 323 -50.75 32.71 1.59
CA THR A 323 -50.32 34.03 2.10
C THR A 323 -51.11 34.42 3.33
N LEU A 324 -50.48 34.38 4.51
CA LEU A 324 -51.08 34.86 5.75
C LEU A 324 -51.05 36.40 5.81
N ARG A 325 -52.20 37.04 5.56
CA ARG A 325 -52.34 38.51 5.56
C ARG A 325 -52.68 39.03 6.96
N ASN A 326 -52.35 40.30 7.21
CA ASN A 326 -52.66 41.01 8.47
C ASN A 326 -52.11 40.32 9.74
N PHE A 327 -50.94 39.70 9.62
CA PHE A 327 -50.34 38.88 10.68
C PHE A 327 -50.25 39.60 12.04
N SER A 328 -49.79 40.86 12.07
CA SER A 328 -49.65 41.62 13.33
C SER A 328 -50.98 41.85 14.06
N GLU A 329 -52.07 42.06 13.33
CA GLU A 329 -53.40 42.19 13.92
C GLU A 329 -53.92 40.84 14.43
N MET A 330 -53.64 39.77 13.69
CA MET A 330 -54.00 38.41 14.08
C MET A 330 -53.26 37.96 15.35
N GLN A 331 -52.04 38.44 15.59
CA GLN A 331 -51.32 38.13 16.82
C GLN A 331 -51.99 38.71 18.07
N GLN A 332 -52.74 39.81 17.93
CA GLN A 332 -53.46 40.46 19.03
C GLN A 332 -54.82 39.82 19.32
N LYS A 333 -55.31 38.98 18.41
CA LYS A 333 -56.60 38.28 18.55
C LYS A 333 -56.33 36.83 18.94
N GLU A 334 -57.14 36.31 19.86
CA GLU A 334 -57.13 34.87 20.14
C GLU A 334 -57.94 34.15 19.07
N GLY A 335 -57.28 33.28 18.30
CA GLY A 335 -57.94 32.52 17.25
C GLY A 335 -56.96 31.82 16.31
N PHE A 336 -57.52 31.14 15.33
CA PHE A 336 -56.80 30.45 14.26
C PHE A 336 -57.34 30.82 12.89
N VAL A 337 -56.58 30.50 11.86
CA VAL A 337 -57.03 30.58 10.47
C VAL A 337 -56.72 29.28 9.73
N TYR A 338 -57.56 28.94 8.76
CA TYR A 338 -57.26 27.88 7.80
C TYR A 338 -56.61 28.45 6.55
N SER A 339 -55.64 27.73 5.99
CA SER A 339 -55.19 28.00 4.62
C SER A 339 -56.26 27.69 3.59
N ASP A 340 -56.00 28.11 2.36
CA ASP A 340 -56.69 27.58 1.18
C ASP A 340 -56.51 26.04 1.11
N PRO A 341 -57.50 25.30 0.58
CA PRO A 341 -57.43 23.85 0.43
C PRO A 341 -56.38 23.44 -0.60
N LEU A 342 -55.53 22.47 -0.24
CA LEU A 342 -54.68 21.71 -1.15
C LEU A 342 -55.36 20.37 -1.46
N VAL A 343 -55.69 20.13 -2.71
CA VAL A 343 -56.18 18.81 -3.15
C VAL A 343 -54.99 18.01 -3.68
N ASP A 344 -54.74 16.83 -3.13
CA ASP A 344 -53.67 15.94 -3.60
C ASP A 344 -54.08 15.10 -4.82
N ASP A 345 -53.17 14.29 -5.32
CA ASP A 345 -53.35 13.42 -6.49
C ASP A 345 -54.34 12.28 -6.27
N LEU A 346 -54.68 11.97 -5.01
CA LEU A 346 -55.74 11.04 -4.63
C LEU A 346 -57.10 11.74 -4.46
N GLY A 347 -57.15 13.07 -4.60
CA GLY A 347 -58.34 13.87 -4.41
C GLY A 347 -58.63 14.22 -2.95
N PHE A 348 -57.71 13.97 -2.02
CA PHE A 348 -57.87 14.35 -0.62
C PHE A 348 -57.57 15.83 -0.42
N THR A 349 -58.35 16.46 0.45
CA THR A 349 -58.22 17.88 0.74
C THR A 349 -57.48 18.10 2.06
N TRP A 350 -56.38 18.83 2.00
CA TRP A 350 -55.53 19.20 3.12
C TRP A 350 -55.59 20.71 3.38
N ARG A 351 -55.46 21.10 4.64
CA ARG A 351 -55.38 22.51 5.04
C ARG A 351 -54.38 22.71 6.17
N LEU A 352 -53.72 23.86 6.18
CA LEU A 352 -52.98 24.32 7.35
C LEU A 352 -53.95 24.97 8.34
N LEU A 353 -53.85 24.61 9.60
CA LEU A 353 -54.44 25.31 10.74
C LEU A 353 -53.35 26.13 11.41
N ILE A 354 -53.49 27.46 11.39
CA ILE A 354 -52.44 28.39 11.76
C ILE A 354 -52.88 29.26 12.93
N TYR A 355 -52.09 29.26 14.01
CA TYR A 355 -52.23 30.14 15.17
C TYR A 355 -51.11 31.17 15.14
N ALA A 356 -51.45 32.42 14.77
CA ALA A 356 -50.49 33.50 14.58
C ALA A 356 -49.70 33.86 15.85
N ASN A 357 -50.33 33.69 17.02
CA ASN A 357 -49.72 33.91 18.34
C ASN A 357 -49.42 32.61 19.10
N GLY A 358 -49.29 31.50 18.37
CA GLY A 358 -48.94 30.19 18.93
C GLY A 358 -50.10 29.46 19.61
N HIS A 359 -49.90 28.17 19.82
CA HIS A 359 -50.88 27.27 20.45
C HIS A 359 -50.19 26.43 21.54
N ASN A 360 -50.92 26.13 22.63
CA ASN A 360 -50.43 25.39 23.80
C ASN A 360 -49.09 25.94 24.33
N GLU A 361 -48.06 25.09 24.41
CA GLU A 361 -46.73 25.42 24.95
C GLU A 361 -46.01 26.53 24.16
N GLY A 362 -46.38 26.76 22.91
CA GLY A 362 -45.80 27.81 22.05
C GLY A 362 -46.53 29.15 22.09
N ARG A 363 -47.58 29.29 22.91
CA ARG A 363 -48.42 30.50 22.95
C ARG A 363 -47.62 31.73 23.38
N GLY A 364 -47.77 32.82 22.62
CA GLY A 364 -47.12 34.11 22.88
C GLY A 364 -45.67 34.20 22.40
N CYS A 365 -45.04 33.09 21.98
CA CYS A 365 -43.63 33.06 21.59
C CYS A 365 -43.35 32.38 20.24
N HIS A 366 -44.29 31.61 19.68
CA HIS A 366 -44.12 30.90 18.41
C HIS A 366 -45.30 31.13 17.46
N LEU A 367 -45.06 30.92 16.16
CA LEU A 367 -46.11 30.66 15.17
C LEU A 367 -46.39 29.16 15.16
N SER A 368 -47.62 28.74 15.46
CA SER A 368 -47.99 27.32 15.43
C SER A 368 -48.75 27.00 14.15
N VAL A 369 -48.29 25.98 13.43
CA VAL A 369 -48.88 25.51 12.18
C VAL A 369 -49.10 24.01 12.28
N PHE A 370 -50.33 23.58 12.00
CA PHE A 370 -50.71 22.16 11.97
C PHE A 370 -51.22 21.82 10.57
N LEU A 371 -50.85 20.66 10.06
CA LEU A 371 -51.44 20.11 8.84
C LEU A 371 -52.66 19.26 9.22
N ILE A 372 -53.78 19.48 8.53
CA ILE A 372 -55.03 18.78 8.79
C ILE A 372 -55.54 18.17 7.50
N LEU A 373 -55.86 16.87 7.55
CA LEU A 373 -56.67 16.21 6.55
C LEU A 373 -58.13 16.66 6.73
N PHE A 374 -58.62 17.49 5.81
CA PHE A 374 -59.95 18.07 5.87
C PHE A 374 -61.00 17.14 5.25
N GLU A 375 -60.64 16.47 4.15
CA GLU A 375 -61.49 15.47 3.48
C GLU A 375 -60.61 14.38 2.86
N GLY A 376 -60.85 13.11 3.18
CA GLY A 376 -60.06 11.98 2.69
C GLY A 376 -60.10 10.77 3.61
N VAL A 377 -59.22 9.80 3.37
CA VAL A 377 -59.17 8.55 4.15
C VAL A 377 -58.28 8.70 5.38
N THR A 378 -58.83 8.43 6.56
CA THR A 378 -58.11 8.47 7.84
C THR A 378 -57.42 7.14 8.15
N GLY A 379 -56.31 7.17 8.91
CA GLY A 379 -55.61 5.97 9.39
C GLY A 379 -54.48 5.47 8.49
N SER A 380 -54.24 6.12 7.36
CA SER A 380 -53.09 5.91 6.49
C SER A 380 -51.93 6.82 6.89
N ARG A 381 -50.69 6.39 6.58
CA ARG A 381 -49.51 7.22 6.79
C ARG A 381 -49.26 8.16 5.62
N PHE A 382 -48.98 9.42 5.92
CA PHE A 382 -48.68 10.44 4.92
C PHE A 382 -47.39 11.16 5.29
N GLU A 383 -46.50 11.31 4.32
CA GLU A 383 -45.35 12.21 4.44
C GLU A 383 -45.78 13.61 4.05
N TYR A 384 -45.36 14.60 4.83
CA TYR A 384 -45.67 16.00 4.55
C TYR A 384 -44.50 16.91 4.85
N ARG A 385 -44.48 18.05 4.15
CA ARG A 385 -43.53 19.12 4.34
C ARG A 385 -44.25 20.46 4.46
N VAL A 386 -43.91 21.24 5.47
CA VAL A 386 -44.35 22.62 5.64
C VAL A 386 -43.12 23.53 5.57
N GLU A 387 -43.16 24.55 4.70
CA GLU A 387 -42.08 25.51 4.54
C GLU A 387 -42.57 26.94 4.81
N LEU A 388 -41.87 27.68 5.69
CA LEU A 388 -42.02 29.13 5.80
C LEU A 388 -41.04 29.80 4.83
N LEU A 389 -41.60 30.42 3.79
CA LEU A 389 -40.83 31.00 2.69
C LEU A 389 -40.26 32.38 3.07
N HIS A 390 -38.97 32.57 2.82
CA HIS A 390 -38.24 33.82 3.01
C HIS A 390 -37.81 34.42 1.67
N ARG A 391 -37.58 35.74 1.60
CA ARG A 391 -37.13 36.43 0.37
C ARG A 391 -35.79 35.91 -0.17
N ASN A 392 -34.94 35.45 0.75
CA ASN A 392 -33.76 34.65 0.45
C ASN A 392 -34.13 33.16 0.61
N PRO A 393 -34.16 32.35 -0.48
CA PRO A 393 -34.53 30.94 -0.42
C PRO A 393 -33.68 30.09 0.53
N LEU A 394 -32.42 30.48 0.77
CA LEU A 394 -31.52 29.77 1.70
C LEU A 394 -31.92 29.94 3.17
N ALA A 395 -32.81 30.89 3.47
CA ALA A 395 -33.31 31.15 4.82
C ALA A 395 -34.75 30.62 5.02
N ASN A 396 -35.28 29.82 4.08
CA ASN A 396 -36.56 29.15 4.28
C ASN A 396 -36.46 28.20 5.48
N ILE A 397 -37.47 28.23 6.35
CA ILE A 397 -37.57 27.29 7.46
C ILE A 397 -38.43 26.12 6.99
N LYS A 398 -37.89 24.90 7.06
CA LYS A 398 -38.56 23.68 6.59
C LYS A 398 -38.80 22.73 7.75
N MET A 399 -39.99 22.16 7.82
CA MET A 399 -40.35 21.10 8.74
C MET A 399 -40.96 19.93 7.96
N GLU A 400 -40.43 18.73 8.16
CA GLU A 400 -40.92 17.49 7.55
C GLU A 400 -41.46 16.58 8.65
N GLY A 401 -42.52 15.84 8.35
CA GLY A 401 -43.12 14.89 9.28
C GLY A 401 -43.83 13.75 8.56
N GLY A 402 -44.07 12.67 9.29
CA GLY A 402 -44.94 11.56 8.89
C GLY A 402 -46.13 11.50 9.84
N LEU A 403 -47.36 11.51 9.29
CA LEU A 403 -48.61 11.29 10.02
C LEU A 403 -48.92 9.79 10.15
#